data_AF-A0A381J6X5-F1
#
_entry.id   AF-A0A381J6X5-F1
#
_cell.length_a   1.000
_cell.length_b   1.000
_cell.length_c   1.000
_cell.angle_alpha   90.00
_cell.angle_beta   90.00
_cell.angle_gamma   90.00
#
_symmetry.space_group_name_H-M   'P 1'
#
loop_
_entity.id
_entity.type
_entity.pdbx_description
1 polymer ?
#
loop_
_entity_poly.entity_id
_entity_poly.type
_entity_poly.pdbx_seq_one_letter_code
_entity_poly.pdbx_strand_id
1 'polypeptide(L)'
;MSDKNKTKEFMSYGNAFYFEEPKLNKRKSISGLIMLILFSLINPLLIIGLVIYLFYIIYKMKVYKYKENIEALNAISLYKKESYKESLIHINNALKERPDSSKFNIIKALNHFKLGEYEKYIFYIDKIPYKILKNDLDLQLKLGESYEKTKDYENARNIYNKLHKMFPKSSYLKEKTTNLSR
;
A
#
# COMPACT_ATOMS: atom_id res chain seq x y z
N MET A 1 19.45 -14.74 -17.45
CA MET A 1 19.00 -13.40 -17.01
C MET A 1 17.93 -13.61 -15.93
N SER A 2 18.17 -13.18 -14.68
CA SER A 2 17.24 -13.42 -13.56
C SER A 2 15.86 -12.81 -13.83
N ASP A 3 14.77 -13.48 -13.44
CA ASP A 3 13.39 -12.99 -13.56
C ASP A 3 13.21 -11.58 -12.97
N LYS A 4 13.99 -11.23 -11.94
CA LYS A 4 14.00 -9.90 -11.32
C LYS A 4 14.41 -8.78 -12.28
N ASN A 5 15.18 -9.06 -13.33
CA ASN A 5 15.53 -8.07 -14.36
C ASN A 5 14.43 -7.92 -15.42
N LYS A 6 13.63 -8.97 -15.65
CA LYS A 6 12.54 -8.96 -16.64
C LYS A 6 11.31 -8.17 -16.15
N THR A 7 11.12 -8.02 -14.84
CA THR A 7 9.94 -7.38 -14.26
C THR A 7 10.16 -5.95 -13.76
N LYS A 8 11.36 -5.37 -13.97
CA LYS A 8 11.71 -4.02 -13.49
C LYS A 8 10.78 -2.92 -14.02
N GLU A 9 10.26 -3.08 -15.23
CA GLU A 9 9.35 -2.13 -15.87
C GLU A 9 7.97 -2.00 -15.18
N PHE A 10 7.61 -2.96 -14.32
CA PHE A 10 6.36 -2.96 -13.55
C PHE A 10 6.54 -2.45 -12.12
N MET A 11 7.78 -2.23 -11.67
CA MET A 11 8.03 -1.72 -10.32
C MET A 11 7.58 -0.26 -10.22
N SER A 12 6.90 0.07 -9.12
CA SER A 12 6.57 1.46 -8.79
C SER A 12 7.85 2.32 -8.76
N TYR A 13 7.86 3.42 -9.52
CA TYR A 13 8.92 4.43 -9.45
C TYR A 13 8.75 5.24 -8.16
N GLY A 14 9.50 4.86 -7.12
CA GLY A 14 9.41 5.44 -5.78
C GLY A 14 8.78 4.48 -4.76
N ASN A 15 8.65 4.94 -3.51
CA ASN A 15 8.01 4.15 -2.47
C ASN A 15 6.51 4.01 -2.77
N ALA A 16 6.03 2.79 -2.96
CA ALA A 16 4.61 2.53 -3.10
C ALA A 16 3.84 3.10 -1.89
N PHE A 17 2.65 3.67 -2.11
CA PHE A 17 1.91 4.41 -1.09
C PHE A 17 1.66 3.58 0.19
N TYR A 18 1.53 2.26 0.04
CA TYR A 18 1.31 1.34 1.14
C TYR A 18 2.57 1.06 1.99
N PHE A 19 3.76 1.49 1.55
CA PHE A 19 4.99 1.50 2.36
C PHE A 19 5.33 2.86 2.94
N GLU A 20 4.55 3.90 2.65
CA GLU A 20 4.78 5.22 3.22
C GLU A 20 4.47 5.23 4.71
N GLU A 21 5.30 5.89 5.50
CA GLU A 21 4.96 6.13 6.90
C GLU A 21 3.77 7.08 6.99
N PRO A 22 2.87 6.94 7.98
CA PRO A 22 1.89 7.97 8.26
C PRO A 22 2.64 9.25 8.65
N LYS A 23 2.75 10.21 7.72
CA LYS A 23 3.42 11.49 7.96
C LYS A 23 2.46 12.49 8.58
N LEU A 24 2.69 12.89 9.84
CA LEU A 24 2.19 14.17 10.33
C LEU A 24 3.01 15.24 9.62
N ASN A 25 2.40 16.04 8.74
CA ASN A 25 3.11 17.13 8.08
C ASN A 25 3.37 18.26 9.09
N LYS A 26 4.42 18.09 9.90
CA LYS A 26 4.81 18.99 10.99
C LYS A 26 4.93 20.44 10.51
N ARG A 27 5.48 20.66 9.31
CA ARG A 27 5.58 22.01 8.71
C ARG A 27 4.22 22.67 8.51
N LYS A 28 3.24 21.95 7.94
CA LYS A 28 1.87 22.48 7.75
C LYS A 28 1.13 22.69 9.08
N SER A 29 1.31 21.78 10.05
CA SER A 29 0.72 21.93 11.38
C SER A 29 1.29 23.14 12.14
N ILE A 30 2.61 23.34 12.07
CA ILE A 30 3.29 24.49 12.67
C ILE A 30 2.91 25.79 11.97
N SER A 31 2.86 25.82 10.64
CA SER A 31 2.45 27.03 9.89
C SER A 31 1.01 27.42 10.18
N GLY A 32 0.09 26.44 10.29
CA GLY A 32 -1.30 26.70 10.68
C GLY A 32 -1.42 27.27 12.09
N LEU A 33 -0.64 26.74 13.04
CA LEU A 33 -0.56 27.26 14.42
C LEU A 33 -0.06 28.71 14.44
N ILE A 34 1.05 29.01 13.76
CA ILE A 34 1.62 30.37 13.70
C ILE A 34 0.62 31.34 13.07
N MET A 35 -0.05 30.95 11.98
CA MET A 35 -1.05 31.79 11.31
C MET A 35 -2.24 32.11 12.24
N LEU A 36 -2.75 31.11 12.96
CA LEU A 36 -3.85 31.30 13.92
C LEU A 36 -3.44 32.16 15.12
N ILE A 37 -2.21 32.01 15.63
CA ILE A 37 -1.67 32.86 16.69
C ILE A 37 -1.62 34.32 16.22
N LEU A 38 -1.07 34.58 15.04
CA LEU A 38 -0.99 35.93 14.48
C LEU A 38 -2.36 36.57 14.29
N PHE A 39 -3.36 35.82 13.80
CA PHE A 39 -4.72 36.32 13.67
C PHE A 39 -5.41 36.55 15.02
N SER A 40 -5.14 35.72 16.02
CA SER A 40 -5.73 35.87 17.37
C SER A 40 -5.25 37.13 18.12
N LEU A 41 -4.10 37.68 17.75
CA LEU A 41 -3.59 38.96 18.27
C LEU A 41 -4.38 40.16 17.72
N ILE A 42 -4.98 40.02 16.53
CA ILE A 42 -5.75 41.07 15.85
C ILE A 42 -7.22 41.04 16.29
N ASN A 43 -7.78 39.85 16.52
CA ASN A 43 -9.16 39.69 16.97
C ASN A 43 -9.28 38.59 18.06
N PRO A 44 -9.63 38.95 19.31
CA PRO A 44 -9.72 37.99 20.41
C PRO A 44 -10.79 36.90 20.22
N LEU A 45 -11.80 37.12 19.36
CA LEU A 45 -12.78 36.07 19.03
C LEU A 45 -12.14 34.88 18.27
N LEU A 46 -11.00 35.08 17.59
CA LEU A 46 -10.29 34.03 16.86
C LEU A 46 -9.53 33.06 17.78
N ILE A 47 -9.41 33.37 19.08
CA ILE A 47 -8.87 32.45 20.09
C ILE A 47 -9.69 31.15 20.14
N ILE A 48 -11.01 31.22 19.92
CA ILE A 48 -11.88 30.03 19.88
C ILE A 48 -11.46 29.10 18.73
N GLY A 49 -11.17 29.66 17.54
CA GLY A 49 -10.68 28.90 16.39
C GLY A 49 -9.30 28.26 16.64
N LEU A 50 -8.42 28.95 17.36
CA LEU A 50 -7.13 28.43 17.78
C LEU A 50 -7.28 27.24 18.75
N VAL A 51 -8.20 27.33 19.72
CA VAL A 51 -8.49 26.23 20.66
C VAL A 51 -9.05 25.01 19.92
N ILE A 52 -10.00 25.19 19.01
CA ILE A 52 -10.54 24.11 18.17
C ILE A 52 -9.43 23.45 17.34
N TYR A 53 -8.54 24.25 16.76
CA TYR A 53 -7.42 23.74 15.97
C TYR A 53 -6.37 22.99 16.81
N LEU A 54 -6.12 23.43 18.04
CA LEU A 54 -5.30 22.70 19.01
C LEU A 54 -5.89 21.34 19.35
N PHE A 55 -7.20 21.28 19.63
CA PHE A 55 -7.90 20.01 19.84
C PHE A 55 -7.80 19.10 18.62
N TYR A 56 -7.93 19.64 17.40
CA TYR A 56 -7.72 18.90 16.16
C TYR A 56 -6.29 18.33 16.04
N ILE A 57 -5.25 19.13 16.36
CA ILE A 57 -3.86 18.65 16.34
C ILE A 57 -3.62 17.57 17.40
N ILE A 58 -4.15 17.74 18.61
CA ILE A 58 -4.02 16.75 19.69
C ILE A 58 -4.71 15.44 19.30
N TYR A 59 -5.93 15.52 18.77
CA TYR A 59 -6.65 14.37 18.23
C TYR A 59 -5.83 13.68 17.14
N LYS A 60 -5.33 14.45 16.18
CA LYS A 60 -4.51 13.93 15.09
C LYS A 60 -3.22 13.28 15.61
N MET A 61 -2.51 13.91 16.54
CA MET A 61 -1.33 13.33 17.20
C MET A 61 -1.63 12.02 17.94
N LYS A 62 -2.78 11.94 18.62
CA LYS A 62 -3.24 10.72 19.29
C LYS A 62 -3.51 9.60 18.28
N VAL A 63 -4.13 9.93 17.14
CA VAL A 63 -4.30 9.01 16.02
C VAL A 63 -2.95 8.60 15.43
N TYR A 64 -1.97 9.50 15.28
CA TYR A 64 -0.63 9.15 14.77
C TYR A 64 0.16 8.25 15.72
N LYS A 65 0.05 8.46 17.05
CA LYS A 65 0.68 7.60 18.08
C LYS A 65 -0.12 6.33 18.39
N TYR A 66 -1.21 6.07 17.67
CA TYR A 66 -2.07 4.93 17.96
C TYR A 66 -1.37 3.61 17.65
N LYS A 67 -1.62 2.61 18.51
CA LYS A 67 -0.99 1.28 18.49
C LYS A 67 -0.96 0.66 17.09
N GLU A 68 -2.03 0.81 16.33
CA GLU A 68 -2.15 0.34 14.93
C GLU A 68 -1.05 0.86 13.99
N ASN A 69 -0.62 2.12 14.16
CA ASN A 69 0.40 2.71 13.29
C ASN A 69 1.78 2.17 13.62
N ILE A 70 2.04 1.88 14.90
CA ILE A 70 3.28 1.23 15.34
C ILE A 70 3.33 -0.19 14.78
N GLU A 71 2.23 -0.95 14.91
CA GLU A 71 2.09 -2.28 14.34
C GLU A 71 2.29 -2.26 12.81
N ALA A 72 1.67 -1.32 12.11
CA ALA A 72 1.85 -1.18 10.66
C ALA A 72 3.30 -0.83 10.27
N LEU A 73 3.97 0.05 11.01
CA LEU A 73 5.38 0.40 10.78
C LEU A 73 6.30 -0.79 11.03
N ASN A 74 6.08 -1.55 12.10
CA ASN A 74 6.81 -2.78 12.40
C ASN A 74 6.62 -3.80 11.28
N ALA A 75 5.39 -4.01 10.81
CA ALA A 75 5.10 -4.88 9.69
C ALA A 75 5.87 -4.45 8.42
N ILE A 76 5.84 -3.17 8.06
CA ILE A 76 6.57 -2.66 6.89
C ILE A 76 8.08 -2.87 7.04
N SER A 77 8.64 -2.61 8.22
CA SER A 77 10.06 -2.82 8.51
C SER A 77 10.46 -4.28 8.38
N LEU A 78 9.66 -5.19 8.94
CA LEU A 78 9.89 -6.64 8.87
C LEU A 78 9.74 -7.18 7.45
N TYR A 79 8.74 -6.70 6.69
CA TYR A 79 8.59 -7.04 5.28
C TYR A 79 9.84 -6.67 4.48
N LYS A 80 10.40 -5.47 4.69
CA LYS A 80 11.63 -5.01 4.02
C LYS A 80 12.86 -5.82 4.43
N LYS A 81 12.88 -6.39 5.63
CA LYS A 81 13.90 -7.32 6.12
C LYS A 81 13.65 -8.78 5.70
N GLU A 82 12.62 -9.02 4.88
CA GLU A 82 12.20 -10.34 4.43
C GLU A 82 11.69 -11.28 5.55
N SER A 83 11.40 -10.74 6.74
CA SER A 83 10.78 -11.43 7.87
C SER A 83 9.26 -11.50 7.72
N TYR A 84 8.77 -12.21 6.69
CA TYR A 84 7.37 -12.14 6.27
C TYR A 84 6.38 -12.70 7.31
N LYS A 85 6.75 -13.77 8.03
CA LYS A 85 5.88 -14.35 9.08
C LYS A 85 5.70 -13.40 10.26
N GLU A 86 6.78 -12.76 10.71
CA GLU A 86 6.73 -11.77 11.78
C GLU A 86 5.97 -10.51 11.33
N SER A 87 6.18 -10.07 10.08
CA SER A 87 5.41 -8.98 9.49
C SER A 87 3.90 -9.28 9.50
N LEU A 88 3.49 -10.54 9.29
CA LEU A 88 2.07 -10.93 9.34
C LEU A 88 1.47 -10.78 10.73
N ILE A 89 2.24 -11.05 11.80
CA ILE A 89 1.77 -10.88 13.18
C ILE A 89 1.39 -9.41 13.42
N HIS A 90 2.31 -8.51 13.08
CA HIS A 90 2.11 -7.07 13.28
C HIS A 90 1.00 -6.51 12.38
N ILE A 91 0.94 -6.88 11.09
CA ILE A 91 -0.11 -6.36 10.21
C ILE A 91 -1.50 -6.87 10.59
N ASN A 92 -1.60 -8.10 11.14
CA ASN A 92 -2.86 -8.62 11.68
C ASN A 92 -3.34 -7.82 12.89
N ASN A 93 -2.42 -7.38 13.77
CA ASN A 93 -2.79 -6.50 14.88
C ASN A 93 -3.26 -5.13 14.38
N ALA A 94 -2.61 -4.55 13.38
CA ALA A 94 -3.06 -3.28 12.77
C ALA A 94 -4.44 -3.41 12.10
N LEU A 95 -4.74 -4.55 11.47
CA LEU A 95 -6.03 -4.84 10.85
C LEU A 95 -7.17 -5.05 11.85
N LYS A 96 -6.90 -5.45 13.11
CA LYS A 96 -7.95 -5.52 14.14
C LYS A 96 -8.57 -4.14 14.41
N GLU A 97 -7.76 -3.10 14.36
CA GLU A 97 -8.20 -1.71 14.59
C GLU A 97 -8.77 -1.08 13.31
N ARG A 98 -8.22 -1.42 12.13
CA ARG A 98 -8.68 -0.93 10.82
C ARG A 98 -8.83 -2.07 9.81
N PRO A 99 -9.93 -2.83 9.88
CA PRO A 99 -10.13 -4.01 9.02
C PRO A 99 -10.19 -3.65 7.52
N ASP A 100 -10.72 -2.48 7.19
CA ASP A 100 -10.95 -2.05 5.81
C ASP A 100 -9.80 -1.22 5.21
N SER A 101 -8.65 -1.15 5.91
CA SER A 101 -7.49 -0.42 5.42
C SER A 101 -6.91 -1.11 4.18
N SER A 102 -7.11 -0.52 2.99
CA SER A 102 -6.54 -1.04 1.73
C SER A 102 -5.02 -1.18 1.82
N LYS A 103 -4.35 -0.21 2.48
CA LYS A 103 -2.92 -0.26 2.73
C LYS A 103 -2.50 -1.50 3.52
N PHE A 104 -3.21 -1.81 4.60
CA PHE A 104 -2.86 -2.96 5.44
C PHE A 104 -3.18 -4.28 4.76
N ASN A 105 -4.28 -4.36 4.03
CA ASN A 105 -4.61 -5.51 3.20
C ASN A 105 -3.56 -5.75 2.10
N ILE A 106 -3.03 -4.69 1.45
CA ILE A 106 -1.93 -4.83 0.47
C ILE A 106 -0.67 -5.38 1.13
N ILE A 107 -0.23 -4.83 2.27
CA ILE A 107 0.97 -5.33 2.97
C ILE A 107 0.78 -6.80 3.37
N LYS A 108 -0.41 -7.16 3.85
CA LYS A 108 -0.73 -8.55 4.21
C LYS A 108 -0.71 -9.47 3.00
N ALA A 109 -1.32 -9.06 1.89
CA ALA A 109 -1.27 -9.79 0.63
C ALA A 109 0.20 -10.01 0.21
N LEU A 110 1.00 -8.95 0.15
CA LEU A 110 2.40 -9.03 -0.26
C LEU A 110 3.23 -9.99 0.61
N ASN A 111 2.96 -10.07 1.92
CA ASN A 111 3.59 -11.08 2.77
C ASN A 111 3.20 -12.51 2.34
N HIS A 112 1.91 -12.77 2.11
CA HIS A 112 1.43 -14.06 1.61
C HIS A 112 2.05 -14.43 0.26
N PHE A 113 2.16 -13.47 -0.68
CA PHE A 113 2.85 -13.67 -1.95
C PHE A 113 4.30 -14.11 -1.75
N LYS A 114 5.03 -13.43 -0.86
CA LYS A 114 6.43 -13.74 -0.56
C LYS A 114 6.62 -15.08 0.14
N LEU A 115 5.59 -15.56 0.83
CA LEU A 115 5.55 -16.89 1.44
C LEU A 115 5.08 -17.99 0.46
N GLY A 116 4.73 -17.65 -0.78
CA GLY A 116 4.19 -18.59 -1.77
C GLY A 116 2.73 -18.98 -1.51
N GLU A 117 2.03 -18.27 -0.63
CA GLU A 117 0.62 -18.50 -0.29
C GLU A 117 -0.28 -17.72 -1.26
N TYR A 118 -0.25 -18.09 -2.54
CA TYR A 118 -0.86 -17.34 -3.64
C TYR A 118 -2.38 -17.20 -3.53
N GLU A 119 -3.10 -18.21 -3.03
CA GLU A 119 -4.54 -18.12 -2.79
C GLU A 119 -4.88 -17.02 -1.76
N LYS A 120 -4.08 -16.92 -0.70
CA LYS A 120 -4.25 -15.86 0.30
C LYS A 120 -3.90 -14.50 -0.28
N TYR A 121 -2.88 -14.42 -1.13
CA TYR A 121 -2.58 -13.19 -1.86
C TYR A 121 -3.80 -12.69 -2.64
N ILE A 122 -4.39 -13.57 -3.47
CA ILE A 122 -5.58 -13.26 -4.28
C ILE A 122 -6.72 -12.78 -3.37
N PHE A 123 -7.04 -13.54 -2.31
CA PHE A 123 -8.10 -13.21 -1.36
C PHE A 123 -7.97 -11.81 -0.75
N TYR A 124 -6.77 -11.37 -0.36
CA TYR A 124 -6.57 -10.03 0.21
C TYR A 124 -6.49 -8.94 -0.86
N ILE A 125 -6.03 -9.25 -2.07
CA ILE A 125 -6.04 -8.32 -3.20
C ILE A 125 -7.47 -8.02 -3.68
N ASP A 126 -8.38 -8.99 -3.65
CA ASP A 126 -9.78 -8.79 -4.05
C ASP A 126 -10.53 -7.80 -3.13
N LYS A 127 -10.02 -7.58 -1.92
CA LYS A 127 -10.54 -6.55 -0.99
C LYS A 127 -10.06 -5.15 -1.32
N ILE A 128 -9.14 -4.98 -2.27
CA ILE A 128 -8.57 -3.69 -2.62
C ILE A 128 -9.44 -3.03 -3.69
N PRO A 129 -9.88 -1.77 -3.49
CA PRO A 129 -10.65 -1.05 -4.50
C PRO A 129 -9.96 -1.06 -5.86
N TYR A 130 -10.72 -1.36 -6.92
CA TYR A 130 -10.21 -1.44 -8.29
C TYR A 130 -9.42 -0.20 -8.73
N LYS A 131 -9.82 1.00 -8.28
CA LYS A 131 -9.11 2.26 -8.57
C LYS A 131 -7.67 2.28 -8.05
N ILE A 132 -7.39 1.60 -6.94
CA ILE A 132 -6.04 1.47 -6.39
C ILE A 132 -5.28 0.42 -7.20
N LEU A 133 -5.86 -0.77 -7.36
CA LEU A 133 -5.21 -1.89 -8.06
C LEU A 133 -4.84 -1.55 -9.50
N LYS A 134 -5.74 -0.89 -10.25
CA LYS A 134 -5.50 -0.54 -11.67
C LYS A 134 -4.32 0.42 -11.88
N ASN A 135 -3.95 1.16 -10.84
CA ASN A 135 -2.84 2.12 -10.88
C ASN A 135 -1.51 1.51 -10.42
N ASP A 136 -1.52 0.30 -9.88
CA ASP A 136 -0.33 -0.40 -9.39
C ASP A 136 -0.03 -1.61 -10.28
N LEU A 137 0.97 -1.44 -11.15
CA LEU A 137 1.36 -2.45 -12.12
C LEU A 137 2.06 -3.65 -11.45
N ASP A 138 2.78 -3.44 -10.34
CA ASP A 138 3.44 -4.51 -9.62
C ASP A 138 2.42 -5.43 -8.95
N LEU A 139 1.38 -4.86 -8.34
CA LEU A 139 0.28 -5.63 -7.77
C LEU A 139 -0.49 -6.40 -8.85
N GLN A 140 -0.77 -5.77 -10.00
CA GLN A 140 -1.41 -6.47 -11.11
C GLN A 140 -0.55 -7.62 -11.64
N LEU A 141 0.75 -7.41 -11.80
CA LEU A 141 1.65 -8.47 -12.24
C LEU A 141 1.66 -9.65 -11.27
N LYS A 142 1.81 -9.38 -9.97
CA LYS A 142 1.76 -10.40 -8.91
C LYS A 142 0.42 -11.11 -8.85
N LEU A 143 -0.68 -10.44 -9.18
CA LEU A 143 -2.00 -11.07 -9.30
C LEU A 143 -2.04 -12.06 -10.48
N GLY A 144 -1.52 -11.68 -11.65
CA GLY A 144 -1.36 -12.60 -12.77
C GLY A 144 -0.48 -13.81 -12.42
N GLU A 145 0.65 -13.57 -11.75
CA GLU A 145 1.57 -14.62 -11.27
C GLU A 145 0.91 -15.52 -10.24
N SER A 146 0.10 -14.97 -9.34
CA SER A 146 -0.62 -15.74 -8.33
C SER A 146 -1.66 -16.65 -8.97
N TYR A 147 -2.45 -16.14 -9.93
CA TYR A 147 -3.39 -16.96 -10.69
C TYR A 147 -2.69 -18.08 -11.46
N GLU A 148 -1.54 -17.79 -12.10
CA GLU A 148 -0.74 -18.80 -12.79
C GLU A 148 -0.26 -19.90 -11.83
N LYS A 149 0.19 -19.52 -10.63
CA LYS A 149 0.67 -20.47 -9.60
C LYS A 149 -0.45 -21.28 -8.98
N THR A 150 -1.68 -20.76 -8.94
CA THR A 150 -2.88 -21.49 -8.51
C THR A 150 -3.59 -22.21 -9.67
N LYS A 151 -2.99 -22.24 -10.87
CA LYS A 151 -3.51 -22.89 -12.09
C LYS A 151 -4.81 -22.27 -12.64
N ASP A 152 -5.14 -21.06 -12.23
CA ASP A 152 -6.22 -20.28 -12.82
C ASP A 152 -5.69 -19.54 -14.07
N TYR A 153 -5.46 -20.32 -15.12
CA TYR A 153 -4.81 -19.83 -16.34
C TYR A 153 -5.67 -18.83 -17.10
N GLU A 154 -7.00 -18.93 -17.00
CA GLU A 154 -7.96 -17.98 -17.57
C GLU A 154 -7.72 -16.57 -17.01
N ASN A 155 -7.74 -16.43 -15.68
CA ASN A 155 -7.55 -15.13 -15.03
C ASN A 155 -6.11 -14.62 -15.19
N ALA A 156 -5.11 -15.51 -15.11
CA ALA A 156 -3.72 -15.14 -15.37
C ALA A 156 -3.54 -14.56 -16.78
N ARG A 157 -4.10 -15.22 -17.80
CA ARG A 157 -4.04 -14.79 -19.20
C ARG A 157 -4.72 -13.43 -19.38
N ASN A 158 -5.89 -13.22 -18.76
CA ASN A 158 -6.60 -11.95 -18.82
C ASN A 158 -5.77 -10.79 -18.25
N ILE A 159 -5.08 -11.00 -17.14
CA ILE A 159 -4.20 -9.99 -16.54
C ILE A 159 -2.99 -9.72 -17.43
N TYR A 160 -2.28 -10.76 -17.88
CA TYR A 160 -1.09 -10.58 -18.72
C TYR A 160 -1.41 -9.95 -20.06
N ASN A 161 -2.55 -10.27 -20.68
CA ASN A 161 -2.99 -9.60 -21.91
C ASN A 161 -3.27 -8.11 -21.70
N LYS A 162 -3.87 -7.73 -20.57
CA LYS A 162 -4.09 -6.31 -20.22
C LYS A 162 -2.76 -5.58 -20.06
N LEU A 163 -1.81 -6.16 -19.32
CA LEU A 163 -0.47 -5.59 -19.14
C LEU A 163 0.29 -5.55 -20.48
N HIS A 164 0.15 -6.56 -21.34
CA HIS A 164 0.86 -6.62 -22.63
C HIS A 164 0.38 -5.53 -23.59
N LYS A 165 -0.91 -5.18 -23.56
CA LYS A 165 -1.44 -4.03 -24.32
C LYS A 165 -0.79 -2.71 -23.91
N MET A 166 -0.46 -2.55 -22.62
CA MET A 166 0.22 -1.35 -22.11
C MET A 166 1.73 -1.40 -22.37
N PHE A 167 2.33 -2.60 -22.32
CA PHE A 167 3.77 -2.84 -22.51
C PHE A 167 4.02 -3.86 -23.64
N PRO A 168 3.71 -3.51 -24.91
CA PRO A 168 3.77 -4.45 -26.03
C PRO A 168 5.19 -4.93 -26.35
N LYS A 169 6.20 -4.18 -25.92
CA LYS A 169 7.62 -4.52 -26.10
C LYS A 169 8.20 -5.38 -24.97
N SER A 170 7.40 -5.68 -23.93
CA SER A 170 7.83 -6.52 -22.81
C SER A 170 8.04 -7.96 -23.28
N SER A 171 9.30 -8.41 -23.27
CA SER A 171 9.64 -9.81 -23.56
C SER A 171 9.05 -10.76 -22.51
N TYR A 172 8.97 -10.31 -21.25
CA TYR A 172 8.36 -11.06 -20.15
C TYR A 172 6.88 -11.36 -20.41
N LEU A 173 6.09 -10.32 -20.72
CA LEU A 173 4.67 -10.50 -20.97
C LEU A 173 4.39 -11.28 -22.25
N LYS A 174 5.24 -11.12 -23.28
CA LYS A 174 5.17 -11.92 -24.50
C LYS A 174 5.38 -13.42 -24.19
N GLU A 175 6.35 -13.74 -23.36
CA GLU A 175 6.62 -15.12 -22.90
C GLU A 175 5.42 -15.67 -22.12
N LYS A 176 4.92 -14.92 -21.12
CA LYS A 176 3.78 -15.33 -20.28
C LYS A 176 2.50 -15.57 -21.08
N THR A 177 2.15 -14.66 -21.99
CA THR A 177 0.95 -14.78 -22.83
C THR A 177 1.05 -15.94 -23.81
N THR A 178 2.24 -16.20 -24.39
CA THR A 178 2.47 -17.33 -25.29
C THR A 178 2.37 -18.66 -24.56
N ASN A 179 3.01 -18.78 -23.39
CA ASN A 179 3.01 -20.02 -22.61
C ASN A 179 1.61 -20.41 -22.13
N LEU A 180 0.77 -19.43 -21.79
CA LEU A 180 -0.60 -19.68 -21.38
C LEU A 180 -1.57 -19.85 -22.54
N SER A 181 -1.13 -19.72 -23.79
CA SER A 181 -1.97 -19.92 -24.98
C SER A 181 -1.83 -21.32 -25.60
N ARG A 182 -0.88 -22.12 -25.08
CA ARG A 182 -0.64 -23.51 -25.45
C ARG A 182 -1.33 -24.44 -24.44
#